data_AF-A0A8S9T7K2-F1
#
_entry.id   AF-A0A8S9T7K2-F1
#
_cell.length_a   1.000
_cell.length_b   1.000
_cell.length_c   1.000
_cell.angle_alpha   90.00
_cell.angle_beta   90.00
_cell.angle_gamma   90.00
#
_symmetry.space_group_name_H-M   'P 1'
#
loop_
_entity.id
_entity.type
_entity.pdbx_description
1 polymer ?
#
loop_
_entity_poly.entity_id
_entity_poly.type
_entity_poly.pdbx_seq_one_letter_code
_entity_poly.pdbx_strand_id
1 'polypeptide(L)'
;MTEISSNESETNNVEPPEVKLTAPNLSDSEKTEESTIDIDLSEKWLVVAKNRRVYREWEALTNRYPQNCYRCYQDLCTSPTTRKQGCVFPLKGKAYKGVWEYEVASGDRVYYIPNTEKLKVIIYYAGKHISPAPKP
;
A
#
# COMPACT_ATOMS: atom_id res chain seq x y z
N MET A 1 -82.74 -8.00 -11.03
CA MET A 1 -82.79 -7.72 -9.58
C MET A 1 -81.45 -8.14 -8.99
N THR A 2 -80.98 -7.37 -7.99
CA THR A 2 -79.71 -7.47 -7.24
C THR A 2 -78.42 -7.29 -8.04
N GLU A 3 -77.45 -6.44 -7.69
CA GLU A 3 -77.31 -5.38 -6.69
C GLU A 3 -76.00 -4.65 -7.07
N ILE A 4 -75.95 -3.32 -6.95
CA ILE A 4 -74.76 -2.50 -7.20
C ILE A 4 -73.88 -2.58 -5.93
N SER A 5 -72.60 -2.93 -6.07
CA SER A 5 -71.62 -2.76 -4.98
C SER A 5 -70.52 -1.79 -5.41
N SER A 6 -70.44 -0.73 -4.62
CA SER A 6 -69.62 0.46 -4.70
C SER A 6 -68.14 0.22 -4.44
N ASN A 7 -67.33 1.17 -4.93
CA ASN A 7 -66.13 1.82 -4.34
C ASN A 7 -65.05 0.91 -3.69
N GLU A 8 -63.75 1.17 -3.77
CA GLU A 8 -63.06 2.45 -3.66
C GLU A 8 -61.57 2.24 -4.00
N SER A 9 -60.96 3.28 -4.54
CA SER A 9 -59.53 3.42 -4.76
C SER A 9 -58.81 3.75 -3.44
N GLU A 10 -57.85 2.94 -3.02
CA GLU A 10 -56.94 3.30 -1.93
C GLU A 10 -55.49 3.42 -2.43
N THR A 11 -55.04 4.66 -2.47
CA THR A 11 -53.65 5.09 -2.61
C THR A 11 -52.90 4.72 -1.33
N ASN A 12 -51.94 3.79 -1.41
CA ASN A 12 -51.01 3.52 -0.32
C ASN A 12 -50.04 4.69 -0.15
N ASN A 13 -50.38 5.60 0.76
CA ASN A 13 -49.52 6.66 1.27
C ASN A 13 -48.66 6.06 2.40
N VAL A 14 -47.41 5.70 2.09
CA VAL A 14 -46.46 5.19 3.11
C VAL A 14 -45.80 6.40 3.76
N GLU A 15 -46.23 6.71 4.98
CA GLU A 15 -45.63 7.71 5.85
C GLU A 15 -44.29 7.19 6.44
N PRO A 16 -43.21 8.00 6.49
CA PRO A 16 -41.92 7.57 7.03
C PRO A 16 -41.96 7.42 8.56
N PRO A 17 -41.28 6.42 9.16
CA PRO A 17 -41.29 6.25 10.61
C PRO A 17 -40.50 7.37 11.32
N GLU A 18 -41.21 8.15 12.15
CA GLU A 18 -40.63 9.11 13.08
C GLU A 18 -39.85 8.39 14.20
N VAL A 19 -38.52 8.46 14.16
CA VAL A 19 -37.68 7.99 15.26
C VAL A 19 -37.55 9.13 16.28
N LYS A 20 -38.11 8.90 17.47
CA LYS A 20 -38.05 9.83 18.61
C LYS A 20 -36.59 10.07 19.02
N LEU A 21 -36.16 11.33 18.95
CA LEU A 21 -34.90 11.82 19.51
C LEU A 21 -34.93 11.72 21.04
N THR A 22 -34.19 10.77 21.61
CA THR A 22 -33.85 10.78 23.03
C THR A 22 -32.48 11.45 23.20
N ALA A 23 -32.47 12.54 23.98
CA ALA A 23 -31.27 13.31 24.35
C ALA A 23 -30.32 12.49 25.27
N PRO A 24 -29.02 12.86 25.36
CA PRO A 24 -27.97 11.99 25.85
C PRO A 24 -27.96 11.91 27.38
N ASN A 25 -27.83 10.69 27.91
CA ASN A 25 -27.55 10.50 29.33
C ASN A 25 -26.06 10.74 29.57
N LEU A 26 -25.77 11.78 30.34
CA LEU A 26 -24.47 12.06 30.96
C LEU A 26 -24.16 10.97 32.01
N SER A 27 -22.86 10.77 32.23
CA SER A 27 -22.22 9.91 33.24
C SER A 27 -22.21 8.41 32.95
N ASP A 28 -21.16 7.96 32.26
CA ASP A 28 -20.07 7.29 32.98
C ASP A 28 -18.75 7.53 32.26
N SER A 29 -17.77 7.93 33.07
CA SER A 29 -16.40 8.18 32.68
C SER A 29 -15.69 6.86 32.36
N GLU A 30 -15.67 6.48 31.10
CA GLU A 30 -14.61 5.61 30.58
C GLU A 30 -13.66 6.49 29.80
N LYS A 31 -12.41 6.52 30.28
CA LYS A 31 -11.28 7.17 29.62
C LYS A 31 -11.32 6.82 28.14
N THR A 32 -11.72 7.78 27.32
CA THR A 32 -11.31 7.81 25.93
C THR A 32 -9.82 8.07 25.98
N GLU A 33 -9.04 6.99 26.07
CA GLU A 33 -7.65 7.03 25.70
C GLU A 33 -7.66 7.44 24.24
N GLU A 34 -7.40 8.72 24.03
CA GLU A 34 -7.04 9.30 22.76
C GLU A 34 -5.85 8.49 22.29
N SER A 35 -6.13 7.42 21.54
CA SER A 35 -5.11 6.64 20.86
C SER A 35 -4.60 7.52 19.73
N THR A 36 -3.75 8.49 20.07
CA THR A 36 -2.64 8.84 19.22
C THR A 36 -1.96 7.51 18.92
N ILE A 37 -2.24 6.99 17.73
CA ILE A 37 -1.48 5.90 17.17
C ILE A 37 -0.09 6.51 16.97
N ASP A 38 0.74 6.39 18.01
CA ASP A 38 2.17 6.57 17.92
C ASP A 38 2.66 5.42 17.03
N ILE A 39 2.45 5.58 15.71
CA ILE A 39 3.06 4.70 14.73
C ILE A 39 4.55 4.98 14.90
N ASP A 40 5.21 4.11 15.65
CA ASP A 40 6.66 4.09 15.77
C ASP A 40 7.25 3.76 14.39
N LEU A 41 7.35 4.80 13.57
CA LEU A 41 7.98 4.78 12.25
C LEU A 41 9.51 4.81 12.39
N SER A 42 10.04 4.87 13.61
CA SER A 42 11.47 5.03 13.91
C SER A 42 12.34 3.91 13.34
N GLU A 43 11.77 2.72 13.11
CA GLU A 43 12.54 1.54 12.68
C GLU A 43 12.25 1.08 11.25
N LYS A 44 11.29 1.70 10.54
CA LYS A 44 10.90 1.24 9.19
C LYS A 44 11.62 2.03 8.10
N TRP A 45 12.09 1.30 7.10
CA TRP A 45 12.75 1.90 5.96
C TRP A 45 11.73 2.61 5.04
N LEU A 46 12.00 3.88 4.75
CA LEU A 46 11.26 4.66 3.77
C LEU A 46 11.69 4.28 2.34
N VAL A 47 10.77 3.73 1.56
CA VAL A 47 11.03 3.37 0.16
C VAL A 47 10.58 4.50 -0.77
N VAL A 48 11.50 5.02 -1.58
CA VAL A 48 11.20 6.09 -2.55
C VAL A 48 11.71 5.74 -3.95
N ALA A 49 11.02 6.23 -4.97
CA ALA A 49 11.56 6.27 -6.32
C ALA A 49 12.50 7.47 -6.50
N LYS A 50 13.58 7.31 -7.26
CA LYS A 50 14.55 8.37 -7.58
C LYS A 50 13.91 9.57 -8.28
N ASN A 51 12.95 9.31 -9.16
CA ASN A 51 12.22 10.34 -9.91
C ASN A 51 10.85 9.81 -10.41
N ARG A 52 10.06 10.69 -11.04
CA ARG A 52 8.72 10.37 -11.55
C ARG A 52 8.71 9.25 -12.59
N ARG A 53 9.76 9.12 -13.41
CA ARG A 53 9.86 8.05 -14.41
C ARG A 53 9.98 6.69 -13.73
N VAL A 54 10.90 6.57 -12.77
CA VAL A 54 11.10 5.32 -12.02
C VAL A 54 9.84 4.94 -11.24
N TYR A 55 9.11 5.93 -10.70
CA TYR A 55 7.83 5.67 -10.06
C TYR A 55 6.80 5.03 -11.01
N ARG A 56 6.67 5.54 -12.24
CA ARG A 56 5.78 4.94 -13.25
C ARG A 56 6.22 3.53 -13.65
N GLU A 57 7.53 3.30 -13.75
CA GLU A 57 8.09 1.99 -14.05
C GLU A 57 7.81 0.98 -12.91
N TRP A 58 7.94 1.43 -11.66
CA TRP A 58 7.55 0.66 -10.47
C TRP A 58 6.05 0.36 -10.42
N GLU A 59 5.20 1.34 -10.72
CA GLU A 59 3.74 1.17 -10.79
C GLU A 59 3.36 0.16 -11.87
N ALA A 60 3.95 0.28 -13.07
CA ALA A 60 3.75 -0.68 -14.15
C ALA A 60 4.20 -2.10 -13.75
N LEU A 61 5.32 -2.23 -13.04
CA LEU A 61 5.78 -3.51 -12.53
C LEU A 61 4.82 -4.09 -11.48
N THR A 62 4.32 -3.24 -10.58
CA THR A 62 3.32 -3.59 -9.55
C THR A 62 2.03 -4.10 -10.18
N ASN A 63 1.57 -3.46 -11.26
CA ASN A 63 0.38 -3.89 -12.00
C ASN A 63 0.57 -5.26 -12.67
N ARG A 64 1.79 -5.59 -13.12
CA ARG A 64 2.10 -6.90 -13.72
C ARG A 64 2.21 -8.01 -12.68
N TYR A 65 2.84 -7.72 -11.54
CA TYR A 65 3.19 -8.72 -10.52
C TYR A 65 2.84 -8.22 -9.10
N PRO A 66 1.56 -8.04 -8.76
CA PRO A 66 1.15 -7.35 -7.53
C PRO A 66 1.67 -8.05 -6.27
N GLN A 67 1.54 -9.37 -6.18
CA GLN A 67 1.99 -10.13 -5.00
C GLN A 67 3.51 -10.10 -4.82
N ASN A 68 4.27 -10.18 -5.91
CA ASN A 68 5.72 -10.17 -5.86
C ASN A 68 6.26 -8.78 -5.54
N CYS A 69 5.66 -7.73 -6.11
CA CYS A 69 6.00 -6.34 -5.80
C CYS A 69 5.65 -5.99 -4.36
N TYR A 70 4.54 -6.50 -3.84
CA TYR A 70 4.19 -6.35 -2.44
C TYR A 70 5.25 -6.98 -1.52
N ARG A 71 5.67 -8.22 -1.78
CA ARG A 71 6.76 -8.87 -1.04
C ARG A 71 8.07 -8.10 -1.14
N CYS A 72 8.42 -7.64 -2.35
CA CYS A 72 9.58 -6.79 -2.58
C CYS A 72 9.51 -5.53 -1.72
N TYR A 73 8.38 -4.82 -1.72
CA TYR A 73 8.17 -3.63 -0.90
C TYR A 73 8.30 -3.92 0.60
N GLN A 74 7.69 -5.00 1.10
CA GLN A 74 7.83 -5.40 2.50
C GLN A 74 9.29 -5.67 2.89
N ASP A 75 10.04 -6.35 2.03
CA ASP A 75 11.46 -6.62 2.23
C ASP A 75 12.28 -5.33 2.23
N LEU A 76 11.99 -4.40 1.33
CA LEU A 76 12.64 -3.10 1.29
C LEU A 76 12.34 -2.24 2.53
N CYS A 77 11.15 -2.37 3.10
CA CYS A 77 10.74 -1.68 4.33
C CYS A 77 11.35 -2.26 5.61
N THR A 78 11.73 -3.53 5.62
CA THR A 78 12.16 -4.25 6.83
C THR A 78 13.64 -4.57 6.84
N SER A 79 14.19 -5.03 5.72
CA SER A 79 15.53 -5.59 5.64
C SER A 79 16.17 -5.43 4.25
N PRO A 80 16.29 -4.20 3.71
CA PRO A 80 16.76 -3.96 2.34
C PRO A 80 18.22 -4.35 2.11
N THR A 81 19.01 -4.55 3.16
CA THR A 81 20.42 -4.99 3.09
C THR A 81 20.60 -6.46 3.46
N THR A 82 19.51 -7.22 3.63
CA THR A 82 19.58 -8.65 3.92
C THR A 82 19.58 -9.45 2.63
N ARG A 83 20.61 -10.26 2.44
CA ARG A 83 20.71 -11.14 1.27
C ARG A 83 19.66 -12.24 1.37
N LYS A 84 18.98 -12.49 0.26
CA LYS A 84 18.11 -13.65 0.06
C LYS A 84 18.62 -14.41 -1.15
N GLN A 85 18.96 -15.68 -0.98
CA GLN A 85 19.52 -16.48 -2.07
C GLN A 85 18.59 -16.45 -3.29
N GLY A 86 19.17 -16.16 -4.47
CA GLY A 86 18.42 -16.06 -5.72
C GLY A 86 17.56 -14.81 -5.89
N CYS A 87 17.25 -14.06 -4.83
CA CYS A 87 16.31 -12.95 -4.90
C CYS A 87 16.94 -11.58 -4.63
N VAL A 88 17.81 -11.45 -3.63
CA VAL A 88 18.32 -10.15 -3.17
C VAL A 88 19.82 -10.21 -2.97
N PHE A 89 20.57 -9.39 -3.71
CA PHE A 89 22.02 -9.39 -3.63
C PHE A 89 22.64 -8.01 -3.93
N PRO A 90 23.78 -7.69 -3.30
CA PRO A 90 24.53 -6.50 -3.64
C PRO A 90 25.25 -6.68 -4.97
N LEU A 91 25.26 -5.63 -5.79
CA LEU A 91 26.02 -5.60 -7.02
C LEU A 91 27.52 -5.50 -6.75
N LYS A 92 28.31 -6.08 -7.65
CA LYS A 92 29.77 -6.11 -7.56
C LYS A 92 30.40 -5.04 -8.46
N GLY A 93 31.56 -4.53 -8.04
CA GLY A 93 32.36 -3.59 -8.81
C GLY A 93 32.29 -2.14 -8.30
N LYS A 94 33.33 -1.35 -8.63
CA LYS A 94 33.51 0.01 -8.09
C LYS A 94 32.34 0.95 -8.44
N ALA A 95 31.76 0.80 -9.64
CA ALA A 95 30.65 1.61 -10.12
C ALA A 95 29.32 1.34 -9.39
N TYR A 96 29.19 0.19 -8.73
CA TYR A 96 27.95 -0.25 -8.08
C TYR A 96 28.11 -0.39 -6.56
N LYS A 97 29.08 0.33 -5.97
CA LYS A 97 29.31 0.28 -4.52
C LYS A 97 28.04 0.70 -3.77
N GLY A 98 27.54 -0.19 -2.92
CA GLY A 98 26.33 0.06 -2.11
C GLY A 98 25.00 -0.13 -2.86
N VAL A 99 25.05 -0.61 -4.10
CA VAL A 99 23.87 -0.87 -4.93
C VAL A 99 23.40 -2.30 -4.76
N TRP A 100 22.09 -2.49 -4.76
CA TRP A 100 21.45 -3.78 -4.60
C TRP A 100 20.49 -4.07 -5.75
N GLU A 101 20.29 -5.36 -6.01
CA GLU A 101 19.34 -5.92 -6.96
C GLU A 101 18.33 -6.80 -6.22
N TYR A 102 17.06 -6.67 -6.59
CA TYR A 102 15.96 -7.52 -6.15
C TYR A 102 15.28 -8.14 -7.38
N GLU A 103 15.20 -9.47 -7.42
CA GLU A 103 14.42 -10.23 -8.39
C GLU A 103 12.94 -10.29 -8.01
N VAL A 104 12.11 -9.60 -8.80
CA VAL A 104 10.65 -9.57 -8.59
C VAL A 104 9.97 -10.76 -9.29
N ALA A 105 10.42 -11.10 -10.49
CA ALA A 105 9.95 -12.23 -11.26
C ALA A 105 11.08 -12.69 -12.20
N SER A 106 10.92 -13.89 -12.79
CA SER A 106 11.87 -14.43 -13.77
C SER A 106 11.96 -13.50 -15.00
N GLY A 107 12.89 -12.55 -14.96
CA GLY A 107 13.12 -11.53 -16.00
C GLY A 107 12.82 -10.08 -15.63
N ASP A 108 12.29 -9.77 -14.44
CA ASP A 108 12.11 -8.39 -13.96
C ASP A 108 12.87 -8.16 -12.63
N ARG A 109 13.49 -6.98 -12.50
CA ARG A 109 14.38 -6.56 -11.42
C ARG A 109 14.04 -5.17 -10.90
N VAL A 110 14.36 -4.95 -9.64
CA VAL A 110 14.39 -3.65 -8.98
C VAL A 110 15.81 -3.40 -8.53
N TYR A 111 16.38 -2.27 -8.95
CA TYR A 111 17.69 -1.83 -8.45
C TYR A 111 17.54 -0.64 -7.53
N TYR A 112 18.23 -0.69 -6.40
CA TYR A 112 18.07 0.29 -5.35
C TYR A 112 19.37 0.55 -4.57
N ILE A 113 19.37 1.66 -3.83
CA ILE A 113 20.43 2.03 -2.89
C ILE A 113 19.80 2.18 -1.50
N PRO A 114 20.17 1.33 -0.52
CA PRO A 114 19.83 1.54 0.87
C PRO A 114 20.77 2.60 1.49
N ASN A 115 20.18 3.55 2.21
CA ASN A 115 20.86 4.48 3.09
C ASN A 115 20.50 4.13 4.54
N THR A 116 21.45 3.49 5.25
CA THR A 116 21.29 3.03 6.63
C THR A 116 21.17 4.17 7.63
N GLU A 117 21.84 5.29 7.39
CA GLU A 117 21.79 6.47 8.29
C GLU A 117 20.41 7.13 8.30
N LYS A 118 19.74 7.12 7.14
CA LYS A 118 18.43 7.75 6.95
C LYS A 118 17.26 6.76 6.94
N LEU A 119 17.54 5.47 7.16
CA LEU A 119 16.60 4.36 6.97
C LEU A 119 15.77 4.55 5.69
N LYS A 120 16.44 4.77 4.56
CA LYS A 120 15.80 5.12 3.29
C LYS A 120 16.32 4.28 2.15
N VAL A 121 15.42 3.74 1.35
CA VAL A 121 15.72 3.02 0.11
C VAL A 121 15.37 3.91 -1.08
N ILE A 122 16.34 4.12 -1.98
CA ILE A 122 16.12 4.82 -3.24
C ILE A 122 16.11 3.80 -4.36
N ILE A 123 14.93 3.52 -4.92
CA ILE A 123 14.77 2.76 -6.15
C ILE A 123 15.12 3.65 -7.32
N TYR A 124 16.07 3.24 -8.17
CA TYR A 124 16.47 4.00 -9.35
C TYR A 124 16.18 3.28 -10.67
N TYR A 125 15.73 2.02 -10.60
CA TYR A 125 15.25 1.26 -11.75
C TYR A 125 14.26 0.18 -11.30
N ALA A 126 13.20 -0.03 -12.07
CA ALA A 126 12.25 -1.13 -11.89
C ALA A 126 11.75 -1.61 -13.26
N GLY A 127 11.94 -2.88 -13.60
CA GLY A 127 11.50 -3.40 -14.90
C GLY A 127 12.33 -4.57 -15.39
N LYS A 128 12.47 -4.73 -16.70
CA LYS A 128 13.16 -5.88 -17.28
C LYS A 128 14.63 -5.95 -16.86
N HIS A 129 15.13 -7.16 -16.67
CA HIS A 129 16.55 -7.36 -16.40
C HIS A 129 17.38 -6.87 -17.59
N ILE A 130 18.33 -5.97 -17.35
CA ILE A 130 19.24 -5.42 -18.37
C ILE A 130 20.70 -5.73 -18.01
N SER A 131 21.50 -6.02 -19.04
CA SER A 131 22.94 -6.27 -18.91
C SER A 131 23.74 -5.31 -19.81
N PRO A 132 24.65 -4.49 -19.26
CA PRO A 132 24.97 -4.38 -17.83
C PRO A 132 23.83 -3.74 -17.02
N ALA A 133 23.87 -3.95 -15.70
CA ALA A 133 22.93 -3.33 -14.76
C ALA A 133 22.89 -1.78 -14.92
N PRO A 134 21.75 -1.14 -14.65
CA PRO A 134 21.63 0.31 -14.75
C PRO A 134 22.55 0.98 -13.74
N LYS A 135 23.12 2.12 -14.11
CA LYS A 135 23.90 2.94 -13.18
C LYS A 135 22.96 3.80 -12.31
N PRO A 136 23.26 3.98 -11.02
CA PRO A 136 22.41 4.77 -10.13
C PRO A 136 22.33 6.25 -10.43
#